data_AF-A0A2E6RLG9-F1
#
_entry.id   AF-A0A2E6RLG9-F1
#
_cell.length_a   1.000
_cell.length_b   1.000
_cell.length_c   1.000
_cell.angle_alpha   90.00
_cell.angle_beta   90.00
_cell.angle_gamma   90.00
#
_symmetry.space_group_name_H-M   'P 1'
#
loop_
_entity.id
_entity.type
_entity.pdbx_description
1 polymer ?
#
loop_
_entity_poly.entity_id
_entity_poly.type
_entity_poly.pdbx_seq_one_letter_code
_entity_poly.pdbx_strand_id
1 'polypeptide(L)'
;MADWKMEAEIEYCVPCGYANLAAWMTSELFQAAGTAIAISLKPGTAGAFKVTVDGEVMWDKKSQGKSPDIMEAKELKAKVINKLESLSKV
;
A
#
# COMPACT_ATOMS: atom_id res chain seq x y z
N MET A 1 -16.96 5.85 -14.70
CA MET A 1 -17.27 5.28 -13.38
C MET A 1 -16.04 4.52 -12.96
N ALA A 2 -15.65 4.57 -11.69
CA ALA A 2 -14.46 3.87 -11.22
C ALA A 2 -14.69 2.35 -11.28
N ASP A 3 -13.90 1.63 -12.09
CA ASP A 3 -14.02 0.18 -12.30
C ASP A 3 -13.14 -0.66 -11.36
N TRP A 4 -12.49 -0.03 -10.37
CA TRP A 4 -11.64 -0.71 -9.38
C TRP A 4 -12.45 -1.17 -8.16
N LYS A 5 -12.03 -2.29 -7.55
CA LYS A 5 -12.70 -2.93 -6.41
C LYS A 5 -12.16 -2.49 -5.04
N MET A 6 -10.97 -1.90 -4.99
CA MET A 6 -10.29 -1.48 -3.77
C MET A 6 -9.59 -0.13 -3.98
N GLU A 7 -9.46 0.65 -2.92
CA GLU A 7 -8.73 1.91 -2.91
C GLU A 7 -7.61 1.88 -1.86
N ALA A 8 -6.38 2.10 -2.33
CA ALA A 8 -5.20 2.19 -1.49
C ALA A 8 -4.73 3.64 -1.33
N GLU A 9 -4.30 4.00 -0.12
CA GLU A 9 -3.58 5.25 0.15
C GLU A 9 -2.20 4.91 0.74
N ILE A 10 -1.15 5.44 0.13
CA ILE A 10 0.23 5.38 0.63
C ILE A 10 0.62 6.77 1.14
N GLU A 11 0.66 6.95 2.45
CA GLU A 11 1.23 8.12 3.09
C GLU A 11 2.74 7.96 3.21
N TYR A 12 3.52 8.93 2.72
CA TYR A 12 4.99 8.84 2.72
C TYR A 12 5.68 10.17 3.02
N CYS A 13 6.76 10.12 3.78
CA CYS A 13 7.58 11.28 4.08
C CYS A 13 8.38 11.74 2.84
N VAL A 14 7.95 12.86 2.24
CA VAL A 14 8.65 13.48 1.11
C VAL A 14 10.08 13.93 1.48
N PRO A 15 10.32 14.71 2.57
CA PRO A 15 11.66 15.18 2.89
C PRO A 15 12.62 14.05 3.34
N CYS A 16 12.11 12.87 3.66
CA CYS A 16 12.90 11.71 4.05
C CYS A 16 13.40 10.88 2.85
N GLY A 17 13.04 11.28 1.62
CA GLY A 17 13.43 10.54 0.40
C GLY A 17 12.61 9.27 0.14
N TYR A 18 11.44 9.10 0.76
CA TYR A 18 10.62 7.90 0.60
C TYR A 18 9.80 7.83 -0.70
N ALA A 19 9.97 8.79 -1.62
CA ALA A 19 9.25 8.80 -2.90
C ALA A 19 9.50 7.53 -3.73
N ASN A 20 10.75 7.07 -3.85
CA ASN A 20 11.09 5.85 -4.58
C ASN A 20 10.50 4.60 -3.92
N LEU A 21 10.48 4.59 -2.58
CA LEU A 21 9.91 3.50 -1.80
C LEU A 21 8.38 3.44 -1.99
N ALA A 22 7.71 4.60 -2.02
CA ALA A 22 6.27 4.70 -2.31
C ALA A 22 5.94 4.28 -3.75
N ALA A 23 6.78 4.66 -4.72
CA ALA A 23 6.63 4.24 -6.11
C ALA A 23 6.82 2.72 -6.28
N TRP A 24 7.83 2.13 -5.63
CA TRP A 24 8.00 0.67 -5.63
C TRP A 24 6.82 -0.05 -4.98
N MET A 25 6.34 0.45 -3.84
CA MET A 25 5.16 -0.12 -3.18
C MET A 25 3.91 -0.06 -4.05
N THR A 26 3.74 1.02 -4.82
CA THR A 26 2.69 1.15 -5.83
C THR A 26 2.79 0.03 -6.88
N SER A 27 4.00 -0.26 -7.37
CA SER A 27 4.22 -1.37 -8.30
C SER A 27 3.90 -2.74 -7.70
N GLU A 28 4.17 -2.97 -6.42
CA GLU A 28 3.81 -4.24 -5.75
C GLU A 28 2.29 -4.40 -5.59
N LEU A 29 1.58 -3.31 -5.25
CA LEU A 29 0.11 -3.30 -5.17
C LEU A 29 -0.54 -3.56 -6.53
N PHE A 30 -0.05 -2.95 -7.61
CA PHE A 30 -0.54 -3.25 -8.96
C PHE A 30 -0.22 -4.67 -9.40
N GLN A 31 0.94 -5.22 -9.02
CA GLN A 31 1.22 -6.63 -9.27
C GLN A 31 0.29 -7.59 -8.49
N ALA A 32 -0.24 -7.17 -7.33
CA ALA A 32 -1.20 -7.96 -6.56
C ALA A 32 -2.61 -7.94 -7.17
N ALA A 33 -3.12 -6.75 -7.49
CA ALA A 33 -4.54 -6.55 -7.79
C ALA A 33 -4.83 -6.05 -9.21
N GLY A 34 -3.80 -5.72 -10.00
CA GLY A 34 -3.97 -5.25 -11.38
C GLY A 34 -4.89 -4.04 -11.48
N THR A 35 -5.90 -4.13 -12.34
CA THR A 35 -6.91 -3.08 -12.53
C THR A 35 -7.96 -3.02 -11.43
N ALA A 36 -7.96 -3.97 -10.48
CA ALA A 36 -8.92 -4.01 -9.39
C ALA A 36 -8.57 -3.06 -8.22
N ILE A 37 -7.47 -2.31 -8.30
CA ILE A 37 -7.04 -1.38 -7.26
C ILE A 37 -6.75 0.01 -7.81
N ALA A 38 -7.24 1.05 -7.15
CA ALA A 38 -6.75 2.41 -7.31
C ALA A 38 -5.78 2.76 -6.18
N ILE A 39 -4.75 3.55 -6.49
CA ILE A 39 -3.70 3.89 -5.52
C ILE A 39 -3.52 5.40 -5.52
N SER A 40 -3.59 6.00 -4.33
CA SER A 40 -3.26 7.40 -4.08
C SER A 40 -1.94 7.51 -3.31
N LEU A 41 -1.13 8.48 -3.70
CA LEU A 41 0.11 8.84 -3.02
C LEU A 41 -0.13 10.12 -2.23
N LYS A 42 0.02 10.04 -0.92
CA LYS A 42 -0.21 11.15 0.00
C LYS A 42 1.11 11.66 0.58
N PRO A 43 1.54 12.88 0.23
CA PRO A 43 2.68 13.52 0.85
C PRO A 43 2.46 13.70 2.36
N GLY A 44 3.43 13.23 3.15
CA GLY A 44 3.49 13.40 4.59
C GLY A 44 4.86 13.89 5.05
N THR A 45 5.02 13.99 6.37
CA THR A 45 6.26 14.44 7.02
C THR A 45 6.62 13.53 8.21
N ALA A 46 7.62 13.89 9.01
CA ALA A 46 8.00 13.19 10.25
C ALA A 46 8.27 11.68 10.08
N GLY A 47 8.89 11.29 8.96
CA GLY A 47 9.25 9.89 8.72
C GLY A 47 8.07 8.95 8.52
N ALA A 48 6.86 9.46 8.24
CA ALA A 48 5.69 8.66 7.96
C ALA A 48 5.92 7.73 6.76
N PHE A 49 5.49 6.48 6.90
CA PHE A 49 5.28 5.56 5.79
C PHE A 49 4.16 4.60 6.19
N LYS A 50 3.00 4.71 5.55
CA LYS A 50 1.80 3.95 5.90
C LYS A 50 1.04 3.59 4.64
N VAL A 51 0.63 2.33 4.55
CA VAL A 51 -0.20 1.80 3.46
C VAL A 51 -1.53 1.38 4.03
N THR A 52 -2.60 1.93 3.47
CA THR A 52 -3.98 1.58 3.81
C THR A 52 -4.72 1.10 2.57
N VAL A 53 -5.65 0.15 2.72
CA VAL A 53 -6.52 -0.34 1.64
C VAL A 53 -7.95 -0.42 2.18
N ASP A 54 -8.86 0.34 1.57
CA ASP A 54 -10.25 0.53 1.99
C ASP A 54 -10.37 0.92 3.47
N GLY A 55 -9.50 1.84 3.92
CA GLY A 55 -9.44 2.31 5.30
C GLY A 55 -8.75 1.37 6.29
N GLU A 56 -8.39 0.15 5.88
CA GLU A 56 -7.67 -0.82 6.72
C GLU A 56 -6.16 -0.65 6.59
N VAL A 57 -5.43 -0.64 7.71
CA VAL A 57 -3.97 -0.50 7.71
C VAL A 57 -3.31 -1.81 7.32
N MET A 58 -2.77 -1.85 6.10
CA MET A 58 -2.01 -3.00 5.60
C MET A 58 -0.58 -3.02 6.14
N TRP A 59 0.01 -1.82 6.29
CA TRP A 59 1.37 -1.66 6.82
C TRP A 59 1.58 -0.25 7.38
N ASP A 60 2.30 -0.13 8.49
CA ASP A 60 2.64 1.16 9.11
C ASP A 60 4.05 1.09 9.73
N LYS A 61 4.92 2.00 9.31
CA LYS A 61 6.28 2.14 9.84
C LYS A 61 6.28 2.42 11.33
N LYS A 62 5.31 3.19 11.85
CA LYS A 62 5.22 3.50 13.28
C LYS A 62 4.99 2.23 14.11
N SER A 63 4.18 1.30 13.58
CA SER A 63 3.92 0.02 14.23
C SER A 63 5.09 -0.95 14.11
N GLN A 64 5.79 -0.94 12.97
CA GLN A 64 6.90 -1.87 12.71
C GLN A 64 8.25 -1.40 13.28
N GLY A 65 8.43 -0.09 13.51
CA GLY A 65 9.69 0.49 13.96
C GLY A 65 10.82 0.44 12.92
N LYS A 66 10.55 -0.04 11.70
CA LYS A 66 11.53 -0.20 10.60
C LYS A 66 10.96 0.27 9.27
N SER A 67 11.84 0.62 8.33
CA SER A 67 11.46 0.88 6.94
C SER A 67 11.05 -0.43 6.25
N PRO A 68 10.16 -0.41 5.24
CA PRO A 68 9.77 -1.62 4.54
C PRO A 68 10.95 -2.19 3.75
N ASP A 69 11.23 -3.47 3.96
CA ASP A 69 12.14 -4.26 3.14
C ASP A 69 11.38 -5.17 2.14
N ILE A 70 12.12 -6.04 1.44
CA ILE A 70 11.55 -6.98 0.46
C ILE A 70 10.56 -7.97 1.09
N MET A 71 10.82 -8.42 2.33
CA MET A 71 9.93 -9.34 3.04
C MET A 71 8.62 -8.64 3.41
N GLU A 72 8.69 -7.40 3.89
CA GLU A 72 7.49 -6.61 4.21
C GLU A 72 6.62 -6.34 2.98
N ALA A 73 7.24 -6.00 1.85
CA ALA A 73 6.51 -5.79 0.61
C ALA A 73 5.81 -7.07 0.13
N LYS A 74 6.48 -8.22 0.26
CA LYS A 74 5.89 -9.53 -0.07
C LYS A 74 4.70 -9.87 0.84
N GLU A 75 4.81 -9.60 2.14
CA GLU A 75 3.72 -9.81 3.08
C GLU A 75 2.53 -8.90 2.78
N LEU A 76 2.78 -7.61 2.51
CA LEU A 76 1.75 -6.67 2.12
C LEU A 76 1.05 -7.10 0.82
N LYS A 77 1.81 -7.55 -0.19
CA LYS A 77 1.28 -8.09 -1.43
C LYS A 77 0.32 -9.26 -1.16
N ALA A 78 0.70 -10.19 -0.29
CA ALA A 78 -0.14 -11.33 0.08
C ALA A 78 -1.43 -10.88 0.81
N LYS A 79 -1.35 -9.91 1.72
CA LYS A 79 -2.53 -9.33 2.40
C LYS A 79 -3.52 -8.73 1.40
N VAL A 80 -3.03 -8.01 0.39
CA VAL A 80 -3.87 -7.41 -0.64
C VAL A 80 -4.51 -8.45 -1.56
N ILE A 81 -3.78 -9.50 -1.94
CA ILE A 81 -4.34 -10.64 -2.69
C ILE A 81 -5.48 -11.29 -1.90
N ASN A 82 -5.24 -11.62 -0.62
CA ASN A 82 -6.25 -12.23 0.24
C ASN A 82 -7.50 -11.34 0.39
N LYS A 83 -7.30 -10.01 0.51
CA LYS A 83 -8.41 -9.06 0.56
C LYS A 83 -9.21 -9.06 -0.74
N LEU A 84 -8.55 -9.00 -1.89
CA LEU A 84 -9.22 -9.06 -3.20
C LEU A 84 -10.02 -10.37 -3.40
N GLU A 85 -9.45 -11.50 -2.97
CA GLU A 85 -10.14 -12.80 -3.02
C GLU A 85 -11.39 -12.81 -2.13
N SER A 86 -11.33 -12.20 -0.94
CA SER A 86 -12.47 -12.10 -0.04
C SER A 86 -13.62 -11.26 -0.62
N LEU A 87 -13.29 -10.21 -1.37
CA LEU A 87 -14.25 -9.33 -2.05
C LEU A 87 -14.85 -9.95 -3.32
N SER A 88 -14.22 -10.97 -3.89
CA SER A 88 -14.71 -11.65 -5.10
C SER A 88 -15.56 -12.89 -4.80
N LYS A 89 -15.67 -13.30 -3.54
CA LYS A 89 -16.50 -14.42 -3.06
C LYS A 89 -17.88 -13.98 -2.53
N VAL A 90 -18.13 -12.67 -2.52
CA VAL A 90 -19.43 -12.04 -2.18
C VAL A 90 -20.11 -11.63 -3.47
#